data_AF-A0AAU0F6W4-F1
#
_entry.id   AF-A0AAU0F6W4-F1
#
_cell.length_a   1.000
_cell.length_b   1.000
_cell.length_c   1.000
_cell.angle_alpha   90.00
_cell.angle_beta   90.00
_cell.angle_gamma   90.00
#
_symmetry.space_group_name_H-M   'P 1'
#
loop_
_entity.id
_entity.type
_entity.pdbx_description
1 polymer ?
#
loop_
_entity_poly.entity_id
_entity_poly.type
_entity_poly.pdbx_seq_one_letter_code
_entity_poly.pdbx_strand_id
1 'polypeptide(L)' 'MKNVEILHIKKWDYCLYNVNGRKVITVVFFNSFSDYERSFYLNPEEVNMNYEELSIFAEKIRFNYVDYADREVIPPIT' A
#
# COMPACT_ATOMS: atom_id res chain seq x y z
N MET A 1 20.46 -5.64 -2.79
CA MET A 1 19.34 -5.97 -1.87
C MET A 1 18.48 -4.73 -1.76
N LYS A 2 17.15 -4.82 -1.92
CA LYS A 2 16.27 -3.68 -1.60
C LYS A 2 16.33 -3.48 -0.09
N ASN A 3 16.62 -2.26 0.38
CA ASN A 3 16.44 -1.93 1.78
C ASN A 3 14.94 -1.69 1.98
N VAL A 4 14.29 -2.63 2.67
CA VAL A 4 12.87 -2.60 3.00
C VAL A 4 12.76 -2.47 4.52
N GLU A 5 12.10 -1.41 4.95
CA GLU A 5 11.81 -1.13 6.35
C GLU A 5 10.29 -1.05 6.52
N ILE A 6 9.75 -1.72 7.52
CA ILE A 6 8.33 -1.65 7.88
C ILE A 6 8.13 -0.41 8.75
N LEU A 7 7.30 0.51 8.31
CA LEU A 7 6.95 1.73 9.05
C LEU A 7 5.70 1.55 9.90
N HIS A 8 4.69 0.84 9.39
CA HIS A 8 3.42 0.62 10.08
C HIS A 8 2.71 -0.62 9.53
N ILE A 9 2.01 -1.35 10.41
CA ILE A 9 1.16 -2.47 10.03
C ILE A 9 -0.21 -2.26 10.64
N LYS A 10 -1.23 -2.24 9.79
CA LYS A 10 -2.63 -2.39 10.19
C LYS A 10 -3.14 -3.71 9.62
N LYS A 11 -3.18 -4.72 10.48
CA LYS A 11 -3.49 -6.11 10.09
C LYS A 11 -4.78 -6.17 9.28
N TRP A 12 -4.77 -6.99 8.23
CA TRP A 12 -5.87 -7.20 7.29
C TRP A 12 -6.26 -5.97 6.47
N ASP A 13 -5.58 -4.84 6.61
CA ASP A 13 -5.92 -3.60 5.91
C ASP A 13 -4.77 -3.16 4.99
N TYR A 14 -3.67 -2.70 5.58
CA TYR A 14 -2.48 -2.29 4.85
C TYR A 14 -1.20 -2.39 5.69
N CYS A 15 -0.06 -2.45 5.00
CA CYS A 15 1.28 -2.29 5.56
C CYS A 15 1.98 -1.12 4.85
N LEU A 16 2.62 -0.24 5.62
CA LEU A 16 3.42 0.86 5.09
C LEU A 16 4.90 0.51 5.19
N TYR A 17 5.60 0.62 4.07
CA TYR A 17 7.01 0.33 3.94
C TYR A 17 7.78 1.57 3.50
N ASN A 18 9.07 1.61 3.86
CA ASN A 18 10.07 2.43 3.22
C ASN A 18 10.95 1.50 2.36
N VAL A 19 10.95 1.73 1.06
CA VAL A 19 11.71 0.94 0.08
C VAL A 19 12.69 1.88 -0.61
N ASN A 20 13.97 1.79 -0.24
CA ASN A 20 15.05 2.66 -0.76
C ASN A 20 14.71 4.17 -0.69
N GLY A 21 14.11 4.63 0.42
CA GLY A 21 13.74 6.04 0.62
C GLY A 21 12.40 6.45 0.02
N ARG A 22 11.64 5.54 -0.59
CA ARG A 22 10.28 5.79 -1.09
C ARG A 22 9.26 5.05 -0.24
N LYS A 23 8.19 5.74 0.16
CA LYS A 23 7.08 5.09 0.86
C LYS A 23 6.25 4.26 -0.11
N VAL A 24 5.93 3.05 0.31
CA VAL A 24 5.09 2.09 -0.42
C VAL A 24 4.00 1.63 0.54
N ILE A 25 2.74 1.66 0.09
CA ILE A 25 1.63 1.05 0.82
C ILE A 25 1.28 -0.29 0.16
N THR A 26 1.32 -1.37 0.94
CA THR A 26 0.76 -2.67 0.53
C THR A 26 -0.64 -2.76 1.09
N VAL A 27 -1.63 -2.92 0.22
CA VAL A 27 -3.05 -2.98 0.53
C VAL A 27 -3.54 -4.41 0.38
N VAL A 28 -4.26 -4.91 1.38
CA VAL A 28 -4.95 -6.20 1.33
C VAL A 28 -6.25 -6.00 0.55
N PHE A 29 -6.47 -6.78 -0.48
CA PHE A 29 -7.71 -6.84 -1.26
C PHE A 29 -8.48 -8.09 -0.87
N PHE A 30 -9.74 -7.90 -0.46
CA PHE A 30 -10.64 -9.00 -0.12
C PHE A 30 -11.37 -9.47 -1.37
N ASN A 31 -11.31 -10.76 -1.65
CA ASN A 31 -12.07 -11.39 -2.73
C ASN A 31 -12.66 -12.71 -2.22
N SER A 32 -13.79 -13.14 -2.79
CA SER A 32 -14.63 -14.25 -2.29
C SER A 32 -13.91 -15.60 -2.17
N PHE A 33 -12.72 -15.75 -2.78
CA PHE A 33 -11.96 -17.00 -2.77
C PHE A 33 -10.66 -16.93 -1.97
N SER A 34 -9.96 -15.79 -1.98
CA SER A 34 -8.72 -15.58 -1.24
C SER A 34 -8.38 -14.09 -1.19
N ASP A 35 -7.86 -13.65 -0.05
CA ASP A 35 -7.25 -12.34 0.08
C ASP A 35 -5.92 -12.32 -0.69
N TYR A 36 -5.60 -11.17 -1.28
CA TYR A 36 -4.33 -10.94 -1.95
C TYR A 36 -3.83 -9.53 -1.67
N GLU A 37 -2.53 -9.31 -1.84
CA GLU A 37 -1.89 -8.03 -1.53
C GLU A 37 -1.34 -7.38 -2.79
N ARG A 38 -1.47 -6.05 -2.86
CA ARG A 38 -0.86 -5.23 -3.92
C ARG A 38 -0.17 -4.03 -3.30
N SER A 39 0.97 -3.66 -3.86
CA SER A 39 1.81 -2.59 -3.34
C SER A 39 1.83 -1.40 -4.27
N PHE A 40 1.78 -0.18 -3.73
CA PHE A 40 1.74 1.06 -4.52
C PHE A 40 2.71 2.07 -3.95
N TYR A 41 3.50 2.72 -4.82
CA TYR A 41 4.31 3.86 -4.40
C TYR A 41 3.40 5.00 -3.95
N LEU A 42 3.67 5.65 -2.82
CA LEU A 42 2.97 6.87 -2.41
C LEU A 42 3.51 8.10 -3.16
N ASN A 43 2.60 8.98 -3.55
CA ASN A 43 2.94 10.30 -4.09
C ASN A 43 3.36 11.26 -2.97
N PRO A 44 4.04 12.38 -3.30
CA PRO A 44 4.51 13.36 -2.30
C PRO A 44 3.42 13.87 -1.34
N GLU A 45 2.20 14.07 -1.83
CA GLU A 45 1.05 14.51 -1.04
C GLU A 45 0.53 13.44 -0.07
N GLU A 46 0.68 12.16 -0.41
CA GLU A 46 0.23 11.02 0.40
C GLU A 46 1.28 10.60 1.44
N VAL A 47 2.56 10.90 1.20
CA VAL A 47 3.68 10.54 2.09
C VAL A 47 3.49 11.11 3.51
N ASN A 48 2.77 12.22 3.67
CA ASN A 48 2.55 12.87 4.95
C ASN A 48 1.20 12.50 5.60
N MET A 49 0.41 11.62 4.99
CA MET A 49 -0.85 11.16 5.57
C MET A 49 -0.63 10.48 6.92
N ASN A 50 -1.50 10.77 7.86
CA ASN A 50 -1.57 10.06 9.13
C ASN A 50 -2.21 8.67 8.95
N TYR A 51 -2.23 7.86 10.01
CA TYR A 51 -2.71 6.47 9.92
C TYR A 51 -4.22 6.33 9.64
N GLU A 52 -5.04 7.30 10.03
CA GLU A 52 -6.46 7.32 9.70
C GLU A 52 -6.66 7.64 8.21
N GLU A 53 -5.96 8.65 7.70
CA GLU A 53 -5.95 9.01 6.28
C GLU A 53 -5.43 7.86 5.40
N LEU A 54 -4.38 7.16 5.84
CA LEU A 54 -3.86 5.98 5.14
C LEU A 54 -4.84 4.82 5.11
N SER A 55 -5.66 4.66 6.16
CA SER A 55 -6.73 3.65 6.18
C SER A 55 -7.79 3.95 5.12
N ILE A 56 -8.24 5.20 5.06
CA ILE A 56 -9.18 5.67 4.04
C ILE A 56 -8.55 5.54 2.64
N PHE A 57 -7.26 5.82 2.51
CA PHE A 57 -6.54 5.70 1.25
C PHE A 57 -6.42 4.25 0.77
N ALA A 58 -6.09 3.31 1.67
CA ALA A 58 -6.08 1.88 1.35
C ALA A 58 -7.45 1.39 0.86
N GLU A 59 -8.53 1.86 1.49
CA GLU A 59 -9.89 1.59 1.04
C GLU A 59 -10.19 2.19 -0.35
N LYS A 60 -9.77 3.43 -0.60
CA LYS A 60 -9.90 4.05 -1.94
C LYS A 60 -9.17 3.26 -3.02
N ILE A 61 -7.95 2.80 -2.76
CA ILE A 61 -7.19 1.95 -3.68
C ILE A 61 -7.95 0.65 -3.96
N ARG A 62 -8.48 -0.01 -2.91
CA ARG A 62 -9.25 -1.25 -3.07
C ARG A 62 -10.43 -1.08 -4.03
N PHE A 63 -11.21 -0.01 -3.86
CA PHE A 63 -12.42 0.21 -4.64
C PHE A 63 -12.17 0.85 -6.02
N ASN A 64 -11.01 1.50 -6.22
CA ASN A 64 -10.70 2.25 -7.44
C ASN A 64 -9.32 1.86 -8.01
N TYR A 65 -8.97 0.57 -7.98
CA TYR A 65 -7.65 0.06 -8.38
C TYR A 65 -7.12 0.62 -9.70
N VAL A 66 -7.99 0.76 -10.70
CA VAL A 66 -7.62 1.24 -12.05
C VAL A 66 -6.93 2.61 -11.99
N ASP A 67 -7.33 3.47 -11.06
CA ASP A 67 -6.80 4.83 -10.90
C ASP A 67 -5.40 4.86 -10.29
N TYR A 68 -4.93 3.73 -9.72
CA TYR A 68 -3.64 3.60 -9.04
C TYR A 68 -2.70 2.58 -9.69
N ALA A 69 -3.15 1.90 -10.74
CA ALA A 69 -2.43 0.78 -11.36
C ALA A 69 -1.08 1.19 -11.97
N ASP A 70 -0.92 2.44 -12.39
CA ASP A 70 0.33 3.00 -12.92
C ASP A 70 1.45 3.11 -11.86
N ARG A 71 1.07 3.09 -10.58
CA ARG A 71 1.96 3.18 -9.42
C ARG A 71 2.19 1.85 -8.73
N GLU A 72 1.64 0.75 -9.24
CA GLU A 72 1.76 -0.57 -8.66
C GLU A 72 3.21 -1.09 -8.72
N VAL A 73 3.66 -1.69 -7.61
CA VAL A 73 4.95 -2.36 -7.47
C VAL A 73 4.73 -3.85 -7.65
N ILE A 74 5.34 -4.41 -8.69
CA ILE A 74 5.24 -5.82 -9.05
C ILE A 74 6.65 -6.47 -8.96
N PRO A 75 6.85 -7.54 -8.18
CA PRO A 75 5.88 -8.16 -7.26
C PRO A 75 5.59 -7.28 -6.03
N PRO A 76 4.47 -7.52 -5.32
CA PRO A 76 4.15 -6.81 -4.09
C PRO A 76 5.25 -6.98 -3.03
N ILE A 77 5.38 -5.97 -2.18
CA ILE A 77 6.30 -5.92 -1.05
C ILE A 77 5.60 -6.57 0.15
N THR A 78 6.22 -7.63 0.68
CA THR A 78 5.76 -8.40 1.84
C THR A 78 6.84 -8.41 2.92
#